data_AF-A0A0G0RIR4-F1
#
_entry.id   AF-A0A0G0RIR4-F1
#
_cell.length_a   1.000
_cell.length_b   1.000
_cell.length_c   1.000
_cell.angle_alpha   90.00
_cell.angle_beta   90.00
_cell.angle_gamma   90.00
#
_symmetry.space_group_name_H-M   'P 1'
#
loop_
_entity.id
_entity.type
_entity.pdbx_description
1 polymer ?
#
loop_
_entity_poly.entity_id
_entity_poly.type
_entity_poly.pdbx_seq_one_letter_code
_entity_poly.pdbx_strand_id
1 'polypeptide(L)'
;MSKEEPEYGYLDSTDESSSEEGAPGSLPRDFNSRLSSLREEKETSVSEYYSVINEIRGMANGGDAGGIREKHYHKWSDEDFTKLLEELGEK
;
A
#
# COMPACT_ATOMS: atom_id res chain seq x y z
N MET A 1 55.10 -0.13 22.56
CA MET A 1 54.43 -0.84 23.69
C MET A 1 53.97 0.21 24.68
N SER A 2 52.86 -0.09 25.40
CA SER A 2 51.91 0.80 26.13
C SER A 2 50.68 1.09 25.23
N LYS A 3 49.54 0.37 25.33
CA LYS A 3 48.51 0.25 26.41
C LYS A 3 47.93 1.62 26.77
N GLU A 4 46.63 1.85 26.96
CA GLU A 4 45.33 1.16 26.92
C GLU A 4 44.39 2.34 27.22
N GLU A 5 43.30 2.58 26.50
CA GLU A 5 42.12 3.27 27.07
C GLU A 5 40.82 2.76 26.41
N PRO A 6 39.70 2.78 27.16
CA PRO A 6 38.53 1.94 26.93
C PRO A 6 37.36 2.75 26.34
N GLU A 7 36.33 2.04 25.87
CA GLU A 7 34.97 2.09 26.45
C GLU A 7 33.90 1.73 25.42
N TYR A 8 33.07 0.78 25.86
CA TYR A 8 31.62 0.70 25.74
C TYR A 8 30.94 1.25 24.48
N GLY A 9 30.35 0.30 23.76
CA GLY A 9 29.27 0.57 22.83
C GLY A 9 28.60 -0.71 22.38
N TYR A 10 28.03 -1.49 23.31
CA TYR A 10 26.92 -2.37 22.96
C TYR A 10 25.72 -1.46 22.68
N LEU A 11 25.37 -1.30 21.42
CA LEU A 11 24.00 -1.03 21.03
C LEU A 11 23.63 -2.08 19.99
N ASP A 12 23.04 -3.15 20.53
CA ASP A 12 21.89 -3.76 19.89
C ASP A 12 20.90 -2.63 19.56
N SER A 13 20.52 -2.56 18.29
CA SER A 13 19.39 -1.74 17.86
C SER A 13 18.55 -2.61 16.94
N THR A 14 17.93 -3.63 17.51
CA THR A 14 16.55 -3.91 17.12
C THR A 14 15.68 -2.82 17.75
N ASP A 15 15.40 -1.77 16.98
CA ASP A 15 14.33 -0.79 17.25
C ASP A 15 14.07 -0.04 15.94
N GLU A 16 13.08 -0.48 15.17
CA GLU A 16 11.75 0.16 15.12
C GLU A 16 11.73 1.42 14.22
N SER A 17 11.22 1.22 13.01
CA SER A 17 10.52 2.23 12.22
C SER A 17 9.86 1.45 11.07
N SER A 18 8.59 1.03 11.07
CA SER A 18 7.39 1.58 11.72
C SER A 18 7.33 3.09 11.65
N SER A 19 7.49 3.61 10.45
CA SER A 19 6.97 4.91 10.02
C SER A 19 6.94 4.95 8.49
N GLU A 20 6.12 4.10 7.87
CA GLU A 20 5.27 4.67 6.83
C GLU A 20 4.03 5.15 7.58
N GLU A 21 4.16 6.34 8.16
CA GLU A 21 3.02 7.19 8.42
C GLU A 21 2.23 7.22 7.13
N GLY A 22 1.09 6.53 7.13
CA GLY A 22 0.10 6.62 6.10
C GLY A 22 -0.34 8.07 6.05
N ALA A 23 0.34 8.86 5.21
CA ALA A 23 -0.25 10.08 4.68
C ALA A 23 -1.66 9.68 4.22
N PRO A 24 -2.72 10.43 4.57
CA PRO A 24 -4.02 10.20 3.98
C PRO A 24 -3.87 10.37 2.46
N GLY A 25 -3.78 9.24 1.75
CA GLY A 25 -3.39 9.18 0.33
C GLY A 25 -2.29 8.19 -0.05
N SER A 26 -1.54 7.59 0.89
CA SER A 26 -0.62 6.50 0.58
C SER A 26 -1.39 5.18 0.50
N LEU A 27 -1.92 4.90 -0.68
CA LEU A 27 -2.54 3.61 -0.98
C LEU A 27 -1.53 2.47 -0.74
N PRO A 28 -1.95 1.37 -0.09
CA PRO A 28 -1.07 0.24 0.18
C PRO A 28 -0.56 -0.39 -1.13
N ARG A 29 0.73 -0.69 -1.15
CA ARG A 29 1.45 -1.18 -2.34
C ARG A 29 1.22 -2.67 -2.63
N ASP A 30 0.80 -3.44 -1.62
CA ASP A 30 0.62 -4.89 -1.70
C ASP A 30 -0.85 -5.30 -1.87
N PHE A 31 -1.09 -6.37 -2.64
CA PHE A 31 -2.42 -6.83 -3.03
C PHE A 31 -3.35 -7.10 -1.84
N ASN A 32 -2.91 -7.92 -0.88
CA ASN A 32 -3.72 -8.29 0.28
C ASN A 32 -4.00 -7.09 1.20
N SER A 33 -3.05 -6.16 1.31
CA SER A 33 -3.23 -4.96 2.12
C SER A 33 -4.27 -4.02 1.50
N ARG A 34 -4.24 -3.84 0.16
CA ARG A 34 -5.26 -3.06 -0.54
C ARG A 34 -6.63 -3.72 -0.50
N LEU A 35 -6.69 -5.04 -0.68
CA LEU A 35 -7.93 -5.80 -0.57
C LEU A 35 -8.60 -5.61 0.79
N SER A 36 -7.83 -5.76 1.88
CA SER A 36 -8.34 -5.55 3.24
C SER A 36 -8.77 -4.09 3.48
N SER A 37 -7.96 -3.12 3.03
CA SER A 37 -8.27 -1.69 3.18
C SER A 37 -9.57 -1.32 2.46
N LEU A 38 -9.79 -1.83 1.25
CA LEU A 38 -11.03 -1.59 0.50
C LEU A 38 -12.25 -2.23 1.15
N ARG A 39 -12.10 -3.39 1.79
CA ARG A 39 -13.19 -4.01 2.56
C ARG A 39 -13.58 -3.15 3.76
N GLU A 40 -12.60 -2.60 4.48
CA GLU A 40 -12.85 -1.68 5.59
C GLU A 40 -13.46 -0.36 5.12
N GLU A 41 -12.96 0.20 4.01
CA GLU A 41 -13.49 1.41 3.39
C GLU A 41 -14.95 1.23 2.94
N LYS A 42 -15.31 0.04 2.45
CA LYS A 42 -16.71 -0.31 2.13
C LYS A 42 -17.64 -0.23 3.33
N GLU A 43 -17.16 -0.58 4.53
CA GLU A 43 -17.94 -0.56 5.76
C GLU A 43 -17.98 0.84 6.41
N THR A 44 -16.90 1.61 6.28
CA THR A 44 -16.72 2.90 6.95
C THR A 44 -17.17 4.09 6.09
N SER A 45 -16.89 4.06 4.78
CA SER A 45 -17.13 5.16 3.84
C SER A 45 -17.46 4.63 2.44
N VAL A 46 -18.72 4.24 2.26
CA VAL A 46 -19.24 3.69 0.98
C VAL A 46 -18.98 4.61 -0.21
N SER A 47 -19.04 5.94 -0.02
CA SER A 47 -18.81 6.90 -1.10
C SER A 47 -17.36 6.90 -1.58
N GLU A 48 -16.40 6.83 -0.67
CA GLU A 48 -14.97 6.78 -1.00
C GLU A 48 -14.64 5.43 -1.62
N TYR A 49 -15.16 4.35 -1.06
CA TYR A 49 -15.04 3.01 -1.63
C TYR A 49 -15.44 2.96 -3.10
N TYR A 50 -16.63 3.45 -3.45
CA TYR A 50 -17.08 3.43 -4.84
C TYR A 50 -16.25 4.34 -5.75
N SER A 51 -15.74 5.46 -5.24
CA SER A 51 -14.80 6.30 -5.99
C SER A 51 -13.56 5.51 -6.39
N VAL A 52 -12.94 4.82 -5.42
CA VAL A 52 -11.71 4.07 -5.69
C VAL A 52 -11.97 2.80 -6.52
N ILE A 53 -13.10 2.12 -6.31
CA ILE A 53 -13.49 0.98 -7.15
C ILE A 53 -13.66 1.39 -8.62
N ASN A 54 -14.20 2.58 -8.88
CA ASN A 54 -14.35 3.09 -10.24
C ASN A 54 -12.97 3.36 -10.90
N GLU A 55 -12.02 3.90 -10.14
CA GLU A 55 -10.64 4.09 -10.61
C GLU A 55 -9.95 2.75 -10.88
N ILE A 56 -10.11 1.77 -9.98
CA ILE A 56 -9.57 0.41 -10.13
C ILE A 56 -10.19 -0.29 -11.35
N ARG A 57 -11.50 -0.14 -11.60
CA ARG A 57 -12.14 -0.62 -12.85
C ARG A 57 -11.55 0.04 -14.08
N GLY A 58 -11.25 1.34 -14.01
CA GLY A 58 -10.54 2.04 -15.07
C GLY A 58 -9.20 1.37 -15.39
N MET A 59 -8.40 1.08 -14.37
CA MET A 59 -7.09 0.42 -14.53
C MET A 59 -7.22 -1.04 -14.99
N ALA A 60 -8.20 -1.79 -14.49
CA ALA A 60 -8.46 -3.16 -14.92
C ALA A 60 -8.82 -3.27 -16.41
N ASN A 61 -9.42 -2.22 -16.98
CA ASN A 61 -9.73 -2.14 -18.42
C ASN A 61 -8.57 -1.55 -19.26
N GLY A 62 -7.36 -1.43 -18.70
CA GLY A 62 -6.19 -0.87 -19.37
C GLY A 62 -6.15 0.66 -19.41
N GLY A 63 -6.92 1.33 -18.55
CA GLY A 63 -6.89 2.78 -18.37
C GLY A 63 -5.74 3.25 -17.48
N ASP A 64 -5.38 4.53 -17.63
CA ASP A 64 -4.21 5.16 -16.98
C ASP A 64 -4.52 5.69 -15.56
N ALA A 65 -5.80 5.78 -15.18
CA ALA A 65 -6.28 6.34 -13.90
C ALA A 65 -5.55 7.62 -13.45
N GLY A 66 -5.27 8.53 -14.38
CA GLY A 66 -4.70 9.85 -14.08
C GLY A 66 -3.32 9.80 -13.41
N GLY A 67 -2.51 8.77 -13.67
CA GLY A 67 -1.18 8.63 -13.08
C GLY A 67 -1.16 7.99 -11.69
N ILE A 68 -2.31 7.57 -11.15
CA ILE A 68 -2.41 6.91 -9.85
C ILE A 68 -1.72 5.55 -9.91
N ARG A 69 -1.83 4.87 -11.05
CA ARG A 69 -1.18 3.59 -11.28
C ARG A 69 0.32 3.69 -11.09
N GLU A 70 0.98 4.64 -11.75
CA GLU A 70 2.42 4.85 -11.69
C GLU A 70 2.88 5.29 -10.30
N LYS A 71 2.02 5.99 -9.55
CA LYS A 71 2.35 6.48 -8.20
C LYS A 71 2.23 5.40 -7.12
N HIS A 72 1.15 4.63 -7.16
CA HIS A 72 0.77 3.74 -6.06
C HIS A 72 0.82 2.26 -6.42
N TYR A 73 0.64 1.94 -7.70
CA TYR A 73 0.47 0.57 -8.20
C TYR A 73 1.43 0.26 -9.36
N HIS A 74 2.62 0.86 -9.39
CA HIS A 74 3.56 0.78 -10.53
C HIS A 74 4.04 -0.65 -10.88
N LYS A 75 3.80 -1.62 -10.00
CA LYS A 75 4.11 -3.05 -10.23
C LYS A 75 2.88 -3.88 -10.57
N TRP A 76 1.70 -3.28 -10.59
CA TRP A 76 0.44 -3.97 -10.80
C TRP A 76 0.04 -3.91 -12.27
N SER A 77 -0.22 -5.08 -12.80
CA SER A 77 -0.80 -5.31 -14.12
C SER A 77 -2.32 -5.08 -14.12
N ASP A 78 -2.91 -5.02 -15.31
CA ASP A 78 -4.37 -4.94 -15.47
C ASP A 78 -5.07 -6.16 -14.81
N GLU A 79 -4.39 -7.30 -14.85
CA GLU A 79 -4.83 -8.55 -14.24
C GLU A 79 -4.87 -8.46 -12.72
N ASP A 80 -3.92 -7.75 -12.09
CA ASP A 80 -3.92 -7.55 -10.63
C ASP A 80 -5.13 -6.71 -10.19
N PHE A 81 -5.49 -5.67 -10.93
CA PHE A 81 -6.70 -4.89 -10.64
C PHE A 81 -7.98 -5.68 -10.90
N THR A 82 -8.00 -6.47 -11.97
CA THR A 82 -9.12 -7.38 -12.26
C THR A 82 -9.32 -8.36 -11.11
N LYS A 83 -8.24 -9.01 -10.67
CA LYS A 83 -8.26 -9.92 -9.54
C LYS A 83 -8.72 -9.23 -8.24
N LEU A 84 -8.30 -7.99 -8.01
CA LEU A 84 -8.73 -7.22 -6.84
C LEU A 84 -10.25 -7.01 -6.84
N LEU A 85 -10.83 -6.66 -8.00
CA LEU A 85 -12.28 -6.50 -8.15
C LEU A 85 -13.03 -7.83 -7.96
N GLU A 86 -12.48 -8.94 -8.45
CA GLU A 86 -13.05 -10.28 -8.26
C GLU A 86 -13.06 -10.68 -6.78
N GLU A 87 -11.97 -10.46 -6.05
CA GLU A 87 -11.87 -10.73 -4.61
C GLU A 87 -12.78 -9.84 -3.75
N LEU A 88 -13.18 -8.69 -4.28
CA LEU A 88 -14.15 -7.77 -3.67
C LEU A 88 -15.60 -8.05 -4.09
N GLY A 89 -15.81 -8.88 -5.12
CA GLY A 89 -17.13 -9.17 -5.69
C GLY A 89 -17.72 -8.01 -6.51
N GLU A 90 -16.87 -7.09 -7.02
CA GLU A 90 -17.28 -5.86 -7.73
C GLU A 90 -17.27 -6.03 -9.27
N LYS A 91 -17.72 -7.19 -9.76
CA LYS A 91 -17.66 -7.58 -11.18
C LYS A 91 -18.70 -6.90 -12.06
#